data_AF-A0A1N7G6L7-F1
#
_entry.id   AF-A0A1N7G6L7-F1
#
_cell.length_a   1.000
_cell.length_b   1.000
_cell.length_c   1.000
_cell.angle_alpha   90.00
_cell.angle_beta   90.00
_cell.angle_gamma   90.00
#
_symmetry.space_group_name_H-M   'P 1'
#
loop_
_entity.id
_entity.type
_entity.pdbx_description
1 polymer ?
#
loop_
_entity_poly.entity_id
_entity_poly.type
_entity_poly.pdbx_seq_one_letter_code
_entity_poly.pdbx_strand_id
1 'polypeptide(L)'
;MTVSENQPIPKSATVARILRDLRQMRLSTEHGRRVKSNTIAHLLAYETSIRSGHAIDVGALGATVIGITWLCNHIMQIDDKRVLPSQRLALADALAYCQARYDIEKTI
;
A
#
# COMPACT_ATOMS: atom_id res chain seq x y z
N MET A 1 3.69 29.53 2.93
CA MET A 1 4.81 28.64 2.54
C MET A 1 4.21 27.39 1.93
N THR A 2 4.19 27.34 0.59
CA THR A 2 3.63 26.25 -0.21
C THR A 2 4.70 25.20 -0.44
N VAL A 3 4.61 24.05 0.23
CA VAL A 3 5.37 22.86 -0.14
C VAL A 3 4.43 21.96 -0.92
N SER A 4 4.28 22.26 -2.21
CA SER A 4 3.77 21.30 -3.18
C SER A 4 5.00 20.60 -3.78
N GLU A 5 5.65 19.75 -2.99
CA GLU A 5 6.65 18.85 -3.53
C GLU A 5 5.92 17.73 -4.26
N ASN A 6 5.93 17.83 -5.59
CA ASN A 6 5.76 16.71 -6.50
C ASN A 6 6.77 15.62 -6.10
N GLN A 7 6.41 14.75 -5.17
CA GLN A 7 7.09 13.46 -5.07
C GLN A 7 6.78 12.72 -6.36
N PRO A 8 7.80 12.39 -7.19
CA PRO A 8 7.55 11.63 -8.39
C PRO A 8 6.98 10.27 -7.95
N ILE A 9 5.72 10.02 -8.30
CA ILE A 9 5.11 8.69 -8.18
C ILE A 9 6.14 7.73 -8.79
N PRO A 10 6.63 6.71 -8.05
CA PRO A 10 7.62 5.80 -8.58
C PRO A 10 7.06 5.23 -9.89
N LYS A 11 7.71 5.55 -11.02
CA LYS A 11 7.25 5.16 -12.38
C LYS A 11 7.03 3.64 -12.51
N SER A 12 7.56 2.87 -11.57
CA SER A 12 7.55 1.43 -11.54
C SER A 12 6.42 0.85 -10.66
N ALA A 13 5.83 1.62 -9.74
CA ALA A 13 4.78 1.14 -8.82
C ALA A 13 3.41 1.15 -9.50
N THR A 14 2.80 -0.02 -9.61
CA THR A 14 1.42 -0.19 -10.06
C THR A 14 0.65 -1.01 -9.03
N VAL A 15 -0.68 -0.87 -9.00
CA VAL A 15 -1.54 -1.67 -8.13
C VAL A 15 -1.25 -3.17 -8.28
N ALA A 16 -1.15 -3.67 -9.51
CA ALA A 16 -0.79 -5.06 -9.80
C ALA A 16 0.56 -5.48 -9.21
N ARG A 17 1.57 -4.60 -9.28
CA ARG A 17 2.89 -4.85 -8.70
C ARG A 17 2.83 -4.91 -7.17
N ILE A 18 2.17 -3.95 -6.55
CA ILE A 18 2.02 -3.89 -5.08
C ILE A 18 1.31 -5.15 -4.58
N LEU A 19 0.23 -5.57 -5.25
CA LEU A 19 -0.49 -6.81 -4.92
C LEU A 19 0.42 -8.04 -5.00
N ARG A 20 1.25 -8.14 -6.04
CA ARG A 20 2.21 -9.23 -6.19
C ARG A 20 3.23 -9.24 -5.05
N ASP A 21 3.81 -8.08 -4.74
CA ASP A 21 4.86 -7.97 -3.73
C ASP A 21 4.29 -8.27 -2.32
N LEU A 22 3.08 -7.77 -1.99
CA LEU A 22 2.37 -8.12 -0.75
C LEU A 22 2.04 -9.62 -0.65
N ARG A 23 1.67 -10.28 -1.75
CA ARG A 23 1.40 -11.73 -1.75
C ARG A 23 2.67 -12.54 -1.43
N GLN A 24 3.83 -12.09 -1.91
CA GLN A 24 5.11 -12.76 -1.70
C GLN A 24 5.69 -12.58 -0.28
N MET A 25 5.30 -11.52 0.42
CA MET A 25 5.77 -11.27 1.79
C MET A 25 5.27 -12.33 2.79
N ARG A 26 6.18 -12.87 3.60
CA ARG A 26 5.88 -13.88 4.63
C ARG A 26 6.10 -13.32 6.02
N LEU A 27 5.05 -12.77 6.62
CA LEU A 27 5.10 -12.21 7.98
C LEU A 27 5.16 -13.33 9.04
N SER A 28 5.99 -13.12 10.05
CA SER A 28 6.18 -14.06 11.17
C SER A 28 4.93 -14.18 12.05
N THR A 29 4.30 -13.05 12.33
CA THR A 29 3.13 -12.96 13.23
C THR A 29 1.80 -13.22 12.52
N GLU A 30 0.85 -13.79 13.26
CA GLU A 30 -0.52 -13.98 12.76
C GLU A 30 -1.23 -12.65 12.49
N HIS A 31 -1.08 -11.69 13.41
CA HIS A 31 -1.71 -10.38 13.25
C HIS A 31 -1.18 -9.67 11.99
N GLY A 32 0.13 -9.70 11.74
CA GLY A 32 0.70 -9.18 10.50
C GLY A 32 0.13 -9.83 9.25
N ARG A 33 -0.03 -11.17 9.25
CA ARG A 33 -0.67 -11.88 8.12
C ARG A 33 -2.10 -11.41 7.87
N ARG A 34 -2.89 -11.19 8.93
CA ARG A 34 -4.27 -10.68 8.82
C ARG A 34 -4.31 -9.27 8.25
N VAL A 35 -3.50 -8.35 8.79
CA VAL A 35 -3.42 -6.97 8.25
C VAL A 35 -3.02 -7.00 6.78
N LYS A 36 -2.02 -7.80 6.41
CA LYS A 36 -1.61 -7.99 5.01
C LYS A 36 -2.75 -8.46 4.11
N SER A 37 -3.52 -9.46 4.53
CA SER A 37 -4.67 -9.95 3.76
C SER A 37 -5.75 -8.88 3.59
N ASN A 38 -6.05 -8.11 4.64
CA ASN A 38 -7.02 -7.02 4.59
C ASN A 38 -6.53 -5.90 3.65
N THR A 39 -5.26 -5.51 3.74
CA THR A 39 -4.64 -4.54 2.83
C THR A 39 -4.76 -4.98 1.37
N ILE A 40 -4.52 -6.27 1.08
CA ILE A 40 -4.71 -6.83 -0.27
C ILE A 40 -6.18 -6.71 -0.71
N ALA A 41 -7.13 -7.03 0.16
CA ALA A 41 -8.56 -6.96 -0.17
C ALA A 41 -9.00 -5.53 -0.49
N HIS A 42 -8.57 -4.54 0.31
CA HIS A 42 -8.86 -3.13 0.04
C HIS A 42 -8.21 -2.64 -1.26
N LEU A 43 -6.96 -3.03 -1.53
CA LEU A 43 -6.29 -2.65 -2.76
C LEU A 43 -6.97 -3.26 -4.00
N LEU A 44 -7.51 -4.48 -3.91
CA LEU A 44 -8.32 -5.11 -4.96
C LEU A 44 -9.67 -4.43 -5.16
N ALA A 45 -10.33 -3.98 -4.08
CA ALA A 45 -11.58 -3.23 -4.17
C ALA A 45 -11.35 -1.89 -4.90
N TYR A 46 -10.29 -1.18 -4.53
CA TYR A 46 -9.84 0.02 -5.22
C TYR A 46 -9.55 -0.26 -6.71
N GLU A 47 -8.77 -1.29 -7.02
CA GLU A 47 -8.46 -1.66 -8.41
C GLU A 47 -9.72 -1.95 -9.24
N THR A 48 -10.67 -2.66 -8.64
CA THR A 48 -11.96 -2.98 -9.27
C THR A 48 -12.76 -1.71 -9.55
N SER A 49 -12.77 -0.75 -8.61
CA SER A 49 -13.48 0.52 -8.78
C SER A 49 -12.97 1.29 -10.00
N ILE A 50 -11.64 1.38 -10.17
CA ILE A 50 -11.01 2.01 -11.34
C ILE A 50 -11.44 1.33 -12.64
N ARG A 51 -11.40 -0.01 -12.69
CA ARG A 51 -11.73 -0.76 -13.90
C ARG A 51 -13.21 -0.67 -14.27
N SER A 52 -14.09 -0.57 -13.27
CA SER A 52 -15.54 -0.49 -13.49
C SER A 52 -15.98 0.82 -14.13
N GLY A 53 -15.16 1.87 -14.06
CA GLY A 53 -15.52 3.22 -14.55
C GLY A 53 -16.61 3.92 -13.73
N HIS A 54 -17.04 3.31 -12.62
CA HIS A 54 -17.94 3.92 -11.65
C HIS A 54 -17.17 4.83 -10.67
N ALA A 55 -17.81 5.27 -9.59
CA ALA A 55 -17.16 6.03 -8.54
C ALA A 55 -15.93 5.28 -7.99
N ILE A 56 -14.80 5.98 -7.93
CA ILE A 56 -13.55 5.46 -7.38
C ILE A 56 -13.74 5.21 -5.88
N ASP A 57 -13.36 4.03 -5.41
CA ASP A 57 -13.42 3.68 -3.99
C ASP A 57 -12.20 4.24 -3.25
N VAL A 58 -12.26 5.55 -3.00
CA VAL A 58 -11.23 6.29 -2.24
C VAL A 58 -11.13 5.77 -0.79
N GLY A 59 -12.23 5.24 -0.23
CA GLY A 59 -12.24 4.63 1.10
C GLY A 59 -11.36 3.39 1.16
N ALA A 60 -11.47 2.50 0.17
CA ALA A 60 -10.61 1.33 0.05
C ALA A 60 -9.13 1.70 -0.17
N LEU A 61 -8.85 2.76 -0.93
CA LEU A 61 -7.49 3.27 -1.08
C LEU A 61 -6.93 3.81 0.25
N GLY A 62 -7.72 4.58 1.01
CA GLY A 62 -7.33 5.06 2.34
C GLY A 62 -7.07 3.92 3.33
N ALA A 63 -7.92 2.89 3.34
CA ALA A 63 -7.70 1.69 4.15
C ALA A 63 -6.42 0.94 3.75
N THR A 64 -6.07 0.94 2.46
CA THR A 64 -4.81 0.37 1.97
C THR A 64 -3.61 1.14 2.51
N VAL A 65 -3.63 2.48 2.47
CA VAL A 65 -2.57 3.33 3.03
C VAL A 65 -2.35 2.99 4.51
N ILE A 66 -3.43 2.99 5.31
CA ILE A 66 -3.38 2.68 6.75
C ILE A 66 -2.77 1.29 6.97
N GLY A 67 -3.21 0.29 6.20
CA GLY A 67 -2.72 -1.08 6.30
C GLY A 67 -1.23 -1.21 5.97
N ILE A 68 -0.74 -0.53 4.93
CA ILE A 68 0.68 -0.54 4.56
C ILE A 68 1.51 0.18 5.62
N THR A 69 1.07 1.36 6.11
CA THR A 69 1.75 2.08 7.20
C THR A 69 1.87 1.21 8.45
N TRP A 70 0.80 0.51 8.81
CA TRP A 70 0.82 -0.41 9.95
C TRP A 70 1.84 -1.53 9.74
N LEU A 71 1.88 -2.14 8.54
CA LEU A 71 2.84 -3.21 8.21
C LEU A 71 4.28 -2.71 8.30
N CYS A 72 4.59 -1.52 7.78
CA CYS A 72 5.93 -0.92 7.90
C CYS A 72 6.35 -0.81 9.37
N ASN A 73 5.49 -0.22 10.20
CA ASN A 73 5.76 -0.02 11.62
C ASN A 73 5.92 -1.37 12.35
N HIS A 74 5.02 -2.32 12.12
CA HIS A 74 5.06 -3.64 12.75
C HIS A 74 6.37 -4.38 12.41
N ILE A 75 6.72 -4.45 11.12
CA ILE A 75 7.93 -5.13 10.64
C ILE A 75 9.22 -4.52 11.22
N MET A 76 9.24 -3.20 11.41
CA MET A 76 10.33 -2.49 12.08
C MET A 76 10.37 -2.78 13.58
N GLN A 77 9.23 -2.65 14.28
CA GLN A 77 9.14 -2.80 15.73
C GLN A 77 9.57 -4.18 16.23
N ILE A 78 9.17 -5.24 15.51
CA ILE A 78 9.53 -6.61 15.89
C ILE A 78 10.79 -7.11 15.20
N ASP A 79 11.41 -6.27 14.36
CA ASP A 79 12.56 -6.64 13.53
C ASP A 79 12.33 -7.95 12.75
N ASP A 80 11.22 -8.03 12.00
CA ASP A 80 10.77 -9.29 11.39
C ASP A 80 11.79 -9.81 10.36
N LYS A 81 12.62 -10.78 10.77
CA LYS A 81 13.68 -11.37 9.93
C LYS A 81 13.14 -12.19 8.77
N ARG A 82 11.85 -12.51 8.73
CA ARG A 82 11.23 -13.19 7.56
C ARG A 82 10.96 -12.22 6.41
N VAL A 83 11.01 -10.92 6.66
CA VAL A 83 10.84 -9.89 5.63
C VAL A 83 12.21 -9.40 5.17
N LEU A 84 12.53 -9.71 3.92
CA LEU A 84 13.80 -9.34 3.29
C LEU A 84 13.93 -7.81 3.16
N PRO A 85 15.16 -7.26 3.15
CA PRO A 85 15.37 -5.83 2.93
C PRO A 85 14.71 -5.30 1.65
N SER A 86 14.74 -6.07 0.56
CA SER A 86 14.08 -5.72 -0.70
C SER A 86 12.55 -5.64 -0.58
N GLN A 87 11.95 -6.49 0.26
CA GLN A 87 10.51 -6.46 0.54
C GLN A 87 10.11 -5.26 1.41
N ARG A 88 10.99 -4.85 2.33
CA ARG A 88 10.81 -3.62 3.13
C ARG A 88 10.84 -2.39 2.23
N LEU A 89 11.77 -2.33 1.28
CA LEU A 89 11.82 -1.29 0.27
C LEU A 89 10.57 -1.28 -0.62
N ALA A 90 10.15 -2.45 -1.12
CA ALA A 90 8.92 -2.57 -1.91
C ALA A 90 7.67 -2.09 -1.15
N LEU A 91 7.61 -2.33 0.17
CA LEU A 91 6.51 -1.85 1.01
C LEU A 91 6.54 -0.32 1.18
N ALA A 92 7.73 0.28 1.31
CA ALA A 92 7.89 1.73 1.35
C ALA A 92 7.49 2.39 0.01
N ASP A 93 7.90 1.81 -1.11
CA ASP A 93 7.50 2.27 -2.45
C ASP A 93 5.98 2.15 -2.65
N ALA A 94 5.38 1.06 -2.16
CA ALA A 94 3.94 0.87 -2.19
C ALA A 94 3.20 1.91 -1.36
N LEU A 95 3.71 2.26 -0.17
CA LEU A 95 3.15 3.31 0.66
C LEU A 95 3.18 4.66 -0.06
N ALA A 96 4.33 5.05 -0.59
CA ALA A 96 4.50 6.31 -1.31
C ALA A 96 3.54 6.40 -2.52
N TYR A 97 3.41 5.31 -3.28
CA TYR A 97 2.47 5.24 -4.39
C TYR A 97 1.01 5.39 -3.94
N CYS A 98 0.57 4.59 -2.97
CA CYS A 98 -0.82 4.60 -2.50
C CYS A 98 -1.17 5.94 -1.84
N GLN A 99 -0.24 6.53 -1.08
CA GLN A 99 -0.43 7.84 -0.46
C GLN A 99 -0.58 8.94 -1.50
N ALA A 100 0.33 9.01 -2.48
CA ALA A 100 0.24 10.01 -3.55
C ALA A 100 -1.05 9.86 -4.35
N ARG A 101 -1.46 8.62 -4.63
CA ARG A 101 -2.72 8.34 -5.31
C ARG A 101 -3.92 8.76 -4.48
N TYR A 102 -3.93 8.46 -3.19
CA TYR A 102 -5.00 8.84 -2.26
C TYR A 102 -5.13 10.36 -2.15
N ASP A 103 -4.01 11.07 -2.08
CA ASP A 103 -4.00 12.52 -1.99
C ASP A 103 -4.54 13.20 -3.25
N ILE A 104 -4.34 12.60 -4.43
CA ILE A 104 -4.95 13.06 -5.68
C ILE A 104 -6.45 12.78 -5.65
N GLU A 105 -6.84 11.53 -5.40
CA GLU A 105 -8.23 11.10 -5.58
C GLU A 105 -9.19 11.60 -4.51
N LYS A 106 -8.72 11.88 -3.29
CA LYS A 106 -9.56 12.47 -2.24
C LYS A 106 -9.96 13.93 -2.52
N THR A 107 -9.31 14.58 -3.49
CA THR A 107 -9.55 15.98 -3.85
C THR A 107 -10.45 16.16 -5.07
N ILE A 108 -10.82 15.04 -5.71
CA ILE A 108 -11.73 14.96 -6.86
C ILE A 108 -13.16 14.75 -6.33
#